data_AF-A0A6G3XNB6-F1
#
_entry.id   AF-A0A6G3XNB6-F1
#
_cell.length_a   1.000
_cell.length_b   1.000
_cell.length_c   1.000
_cell.angle_alpha   90.00
_cell.angle_beta   90.00
_cell.angle_gamma   90.00
#
_symmetry.space_group_name_H-M   'P 1'
#
loop_
_entity.id
_entity.type
_entity.pdbx_description
1 polymer ?
#
loop_
_entity_poly.entity_id
_entity_poly.type
_entity_poly.pdbx_seq_one_letter_code
_entity_poly.pdbx_strand_id
1 'polypeptide(L)'
;KDAGDLNASECAFLATLLKGASYYDPAGAPDIDKKNATKAKNTKRAKERWEWILDEQVKDKRMTAEERAKYTKFPMPLPPKKDAKLGGQTGYLVDLAKKYFLANNDRNIDA
;
A
#
# COMPACT_ATOMS: atom_id res chain seq x y z
N LYS A 1 -4.70 -10.80 -7.53
CA LYS A 1 -4.48 -12.26 -7.52
C LYS A 1 -4.70 -12.73 -6.10
N ASP A 2 -5.07 -13.98 -5.90
CA ASP A 2 -5.10 -14.57 -4.57
C ASP A 2 -3.68 -14.73 -4.04
N ALA A 3 -3.53 -14.75 -2.71
CA ALA A 3 -2.21 -14.76 -2.08
C ALA A 3 -1.34 -15.95 -2.53
N GLY A 4 -1.97 -17.11 -2.80
CA GLY A 4 -1.28 -18.31 -3.27
C GLY A 4 -0.73 -18.22 -4.70
N ASP A 5 -1.25 -17.29 -5.52
CA ASP A 5 -0.90 -17.14 -6.93
C ASP A 5 0.15 -16.04 -7.17
N LEU A 6 0.63 -15.41 -6.09
CA LEU A 6 1.59 -14.32 -6.18
C LEU A 6 2.99 -14.86 -6.46
N ASN A 7 3.68 -14.22 -7.40
CA ASN A 7 5.10 -14.49 -7.60
C ASN A 7 5.97 -13.72 -6.58
N ALA A 8 7.26 -14.03 -6.53
CA ALA A 8 8.17 -13.43 -5.57
C ALA A 8 8.28 -11.89 -5.69
N SER A 9 8.15 -11.32 -6.89
CA SER A 9 8.14 -9.86 -7.09
C SER A 9 6.91 -9.20 -6.48
N GLU A 10 5.73 -9.78 -6.68
CA GLU A 10 4.47 -9.28 -6.11
C GLU A 10 4.48 -9.42 -4.57
N CYS A 11 4.96 -10.56 -4.06
CA CYS A 11 5.15 -10.78 -2.62
C CYS A 11 6.14 -9.78 -2.01
N ALA A 12 7.26 -9.51 -2.69
CA ALA A 12 8.24 -8.53 -2.24
C ALA A 12 7.63 -7.12 -2.14
N PHE A 13 6.76 -6.74 -3.08
CA PHE A 13 6.04 -5.46 -2.98
C PHE A 13 5.12 -5.43 -1.76
N LEU A 14 4.29 -6.45 -1.54
CA LEU A 14 3.41 -6.51 -0.37
C LEU A 14 4.20 -6.43 0.95
N ALA A 15 5.36 -7.08 1.03
CA ALA A 15 6.24 -7.01 2.19
C ALA A 15 6.79 -5.60 2.46
N THR A 16 6.86 -4.71 1.46
CA THR A 16 7.24 -3.29 1.70
C THR A 16 6.23 -2.57 2.60
N LEU A 17 4.94 -2.93 2.49
CA LEU A 17 3.85 -2.26 3.19
C LEU A 17 3.88 -2.54 4.70
N LEU A 18 4.47 -3.67 5.12
CA LEU A 18 4.62 -4.04 6.53
C LEU A 18 5.49 -3.04 7.32
N LYS A 19 6.39 -2.31 6.64
CA LYS A 19 7.17 -1.24 7.28
C LYS A 19 6.33 -0.01 7.62
N GLY A 20 5.21 0.20 6.91
CA GLY A 20 4.30 1.30 7.12
C GLY A 20 3.54 1.66 5.86
N ALA A 21 2.32 1.13 5.72
CA ALA A 21 1.49 1.30 4.52
C ALA A 21 1.31 2.78 4.11
N SER A 22 1.14 3.69 5.08
CA SER A 22 1.00 5.13 4.82
C SER A 22 2.16 5.75 4.04
N TYR A 23 3.38 5.19 4.15
CA TYR A 23 4.59 5.71 3.49
C TYR A 23 5.13 4.85 2.36
N TYR A 24 4.59 3.65 2.17
CA TYR A 24 5.04 2.66 1.19
C TYR A 24 3.97 2.26 0.19
N ASP A 25 2.69 2.61 0.39
CA ASP A 25 1.66 2.43 -0.62
C ASP A 25 1.86 3.45 -1.77
N PRO A 26 2.08 3.02 -3.02
CA PRO A 26 2.20 3.89 -4.19
C PRO A 26 0.99 4.83 -4.40
N ALA A 27 -0.18 4.56 -3.85
CA ALA A 27 -1.32 5.49 -3.88
C ALA A 27 -1.05 6.79 -3.11
N GLY A 28 -0.18 6.75 -2.10
CA GLY A 28 0.00 7.83 -1.12
C GLY A 28 -1.06 7.79 -0.01
N ALA A 29 -0.78 8.51 1.08
CA ALA A 29 -1.71 8.78 2.18
C ALA A 29 -1.65 10.27 2.57
N PRO A 30 -1.97 11.19 1.63
CA PRO A 30 -1.85 12.62 1.85
C PRO A 30 -2.83 13.16 2.90
N ASP A 31 -3.89 12.43 3.21
CA ASP A 31 -4.79 12.65 4.34
C ASP A 31 -4.06 12.52 5.69
N ILE A 32 -3.11 11.59 5.79
CA ILE A 32 -2.28 11.37 6.99
C ILE A 32 -1.07 12.33 7.02
N ASP A 33 -0.29 12.39 5.93
CA ASP A 33 0.85 13.31 5.80
C ASP A 33 0.95 13.89 4.38
N LYS A 34 0.43 15.11 4.24
CA LYS A 34 0.44 15.88 2.97
C LYS A 34 1.84 16.09 2.39
N LYS A 35 2.88 16.13 3.22
CA LYS A 35 4.25 16.45 2.80
C LYS A 35 5.05 15.20 2.44
N ASN A 36 4.93 14.11 3.20
CA ASN A 36 5.80 12.94 3.04
C ASN A 36 5.11 11.67 2.55
N ALA A 37 3.80 11.54 2.70
CA ALA A 37 3.01 10.40 2.22
C ALA A 37 2.43 10.67 0.82
N THR A 38 3.19 11.32 -0.06
CA THR A 38 2.75 11.59 -1.44
C THR A 38 2.95 10.35 -2.31
N LYS A 39 2.11 10.19 -3.34
CA LYS A 39 2.24 9.13 -4.36
C LYS A 39 3.68 8.98 -4.88
N ALA A 40 4.33 10.08 -5.22
CA ALA A 40 5.69 10.06 -5.74
C ALA A 40 6.72 9.56 -4.71
N LYS A 41 6.68 10.10 -3.48
CA LYS A 41 7.60 9.70 -2.40
C LYS A 41 7.37 8.24 -2.00
N ASN A 42 6.12 7.83 -1.85
CA ASN A 42 5.79 6.45 -1.48
C ASN A 42 6.17 5.46 -2.57
N THR A 43 5.85 5.76 -3.84
CA THR A 43 6.26 4.90 -4.98
C THR A 43 7.77 4.72 -5.01
N LYS A 44 8.54 5.78 -4.76
CA LYS A 44 10.01 5.71 -4.69
C LYS A 44 10.46 4.78 -3.56
N ARG A 45 9.97 4.99 -2.34
CA ARG A 45 10.31 4.13 -1.18
C ARG A 45 9.92 2.67 -1.41
N ALA A 46 8.76 2.43 -2.01
CA ALA A 46 8.27 1.09 -2.33
C ALA A 46 9.20 0.37 -3.32
N LYS A 47 9.61 1.04 -4.40
CA LYS A 47 10.54 0.50 -5.39
C LYS A 47 11.89 0.16 -4.79
N GLU A 48 12.49 1.10 -4.06
CA GLU A 48 13.80 0.90 -3.40
C GLU A 48 13.74 -0.27 -2.42
N ARG A 49 12.65 -0.37 -1.63
CA ARG A 49 12.49 -1.46 -0.67
C ARG A 49 12.19 -2.79 -1.34
N TRP A 50 11.43 -2.79 -2.44
CA TRP A 50 11.12 -3.97 -3.24
C TRP A 50 12.40 -4.58 -3.85
N GLU A 51 13.26 -3.76 -4.46
CA GLU A 51 14.56 -4.19 -4.98
C GLU A 51 15.41 -4.80 -3.85
N TRP A 52 15.50 -4.09 -2.72
CA TRP A 52 16.24 -4.58 -1.56
C TRP A 52 15.72 -5.92 -1.04
N ILE A 53 14.40 -6.12 -0.91
CA ILE A 53 13.83 -7.39 -0.43
C ILE A 53 14.20 -8.53 -1.37
N LEU A 54 14.11 -8.32 -2.68
CA LEU A 54 14.47 -9.34 -3.65
C LEU A 54 15.97 -9.68 -3.58
N ASP A 55 16.83 -8.69 -3.36
CA ASP A 55 18.27 -8.90 -3.18
C ASP A 55 18.58 -9.65 -1.87
N GLU A 56 17.86 -9.36 -0.79
CA GLU A 56 17.99 -10.10 0.48
C GLU A 56 17.54 -11.56 0.34
N GLN A 57 16.53 -11.87 -0.48
CA GLN A 57 16.18 -13.28 -0.74
C GLN A 57 17.30 -14.06 -1.41
N VAL A 58 18.12 -13.42 -2.25
CA VAL A 58 19.31 -14.04 -2.84
C VAL A 58 20.38 -14.26 -1.78
N LYS A 59 20.64 -13.25 -0.93
CA LYS A 59 21.62 -13.36 0.17
C LYS A 59 21.25 -14.46 1.16
N ASP A 60 19.96 -14.57 1.49
CA ASP A 60 19.40 -15.60 2.39
C ASP A 60 19.30 -16.98 1.72
N LYS A 61 19.71 -17.12 0.45
CA LYS A 61 19.62 -18.36 -0.34
C LYS A 61 18.19 -18.91 -0.50
N ARG A 62 17.18 -18.02 -0.44
CA ARG A 62 15.78 -18.36 -0.72
C ARG A 62 15.42 -18.21 -2.20
N MET A 63 16.23 -17.49 -2.97
CA MET A 63 16.09 -17.27 -4.41
C MET A 63 17.47 -17.31 -5.06
N THR A 64 17.58 -17.80 -6.30
CA THR A 64 18.85 -17.73 -7.04
C THR A 64 19.03 -16.35 -7.70
N ALA A 65 20.27 -16.00 -8.03
CA ALA A 65 20.56 -14.75 -8.73
C ALA A 65 19.90 -14.68 -10.12
N GLU A 66 19.80 -15.82 -10.81
CA GLU A 66 19.16 -15.93 -12.13
C GLU A 66 17.64 -15.73 -12.02
N GLU A 67 17.02 -16.24 -10.97
CA GLU A 67 15.59 -15.99 -10.72
C GLU A 67 15.35 -14.52 -10.38
N ARG A 68 16.16 -13.95 -9.48
CA ARG A 68 16.12 -12.53 -9.12
C ARG A 68 16.21 -11.61 -10.33
N ALA A 69 17.07 -11.95 -11.30
CA ALA A 69 17.28 -11.17 -12.52
C ALA A 69 16.03 -11.09 -13.41
N LYS A 70 15.05 -12.01 -13.26
CA LYS A 70 13.77 -11.95 -14.01
C LYS A 70 12.87 -10.81 -13.53
N TYR A 71 13.07 -10.32 -12.31
CA TYR A 71 12.23 -9.30 -11.69
C TYR A 71 12.83 -7.90 -11.86
N THR A 72 12.69 -7.35 -13.07
CA THR A 72 13.20 -6.01 -13.43
C THR A 72 12.14 -4.91 -13.37
N LYS A 73 10.86 -5.29 -13.38
CA LYS A 73 9.74 -4.35 -13.40
C LYS A 73 8.99 -4.39 -12.07
N PHE A 74 8.89 -3.22 -11.44
CA PHE A 74 8.09 -3.05 -10.23
C PHE A 74 6.61 -3.40 -10.51
N PRO A 75 5.99 -4.29 -9.71
CA PRO A 75 4.60 -4.72 -9.89
C PRO A 75 3.66 -3.64 -9.34
N MET A 76 3.48 -2.56 -10.09
CA MET A 76 2.64 -1.44 -9.67
C MET A 76 1.20 -1.91 -9.39
N PRO A 77 0.65 -1.66 -8.20
CA PRO A 77 -0.72 -2.05 -7.88
C PRO A 77 -1.72 -1.24 -8.70
N LEU A 78 -2.94 -1.78 -8.81
CA LEU A 78 -4.05 -1.05 -9.38
C LEU A 78 -4.37 0.20 -8.53
N PRO A 79 -4.80 1.31 -9.14
CA PRO A 79 -5.21 2.47 -8.39
C PRO A 79 -6.38 2.11 -7.45
N PRO A 80 -6.45 2.71 -6.25
CA PRO A 80 -7.57 2.53 -5.36
C PRO A 80 -8.88 2.84 -6.09
N LYS A 81 -9.83 1.91 -6.03
CA LYS A 81 -11.19 2.14 -6.52
C LYS A 81 -12.06 2.47 -5.31
N LYS A 82 -12.82 3.55 -5.40
CA LYS A 82 -13.93 3.76 -4.47
C LYS A 82 -14.96 2.67 -4.73
N ASP A 83 -15.46 2.04 -3.66
CA ASP A 83 -16.53 1.07 -3.79
C ASP A 83 -17.75 1.72 -4.45
N ALA A 84 -18.20 1.14 -5.56
CA ALA A 84 -19.37 1.66 -6.29
C ALA A 84 -20.63 1.70 -5.42
N LYS A 85 -20.71 0.85 -4.38
CA LYS A 85 -21.79 0.81 -3.39
C LYS A 85 -21.82 2.02 -2.44
N LEU A 86 -20.72 2.76 -2.34
CA LEU A 86 -20.62 4.02 -1.62
C LEU A 86 -20.84 5.23 -2.55
N GLY A 87 -21.40 5.02 -3.75
CA GLY A 87 -21.91 6.10 -4.59
C GLY A 87 -23.28 6.60 -4.12
N GLY A 88 -23.63 7.84 -4.48
CA GLY A 88 -24.96 8.41 -4.25
C GLY A 88 -25.31 8.57 -2.76
N GLN A 89 -26.56 8.30 -2.41
CA GLN A 89 -27.11 8.53 -1.06
C GLN A 89 -26.45 7.66 0.01
N THR A 90 -26.10 6.41 -0.31
CA THR A 90 -25.44 5.49 0.64
C THR A 90 -24.07 6.02 1.06
N GLY A 91 -23.27 6.50 0.10
CA GLY A 91 -21.99 7.14 0.40
C GLY A 91 -22.13 8.36 1.31
N TYR A 92 -23.11 9.22 1.03
CA TYR A 92 -23.40 10.38 1.86
C TYR A 92 -23.74 10.01 3.30
N LEU A 93 -24.60 9.00 3.51
CA LEU A 93 -24.98 8.55 4.85
C LEU A 93 -23.78 7.97 5.62
N VAL A 94 -22.91 7.20 4.95
CA VAL A 94 -21.69 6.66 5.57
C VAL A 94 -20.72 7.77 5.95
N ASP A 95 -20.48 8.73 5.06
CA ASP A 95 -19.63 9.88 5.35
C ASP A 95 -20.19 10.74 6.49
N LEU A 96 -21.50 10.95 6.52
CA LEU A 96 -22.19 11.69 7.58
C LEU A 96 -22.05 10.97 8.92
N ALA A 97 -22.30 9.67 8.97
CA ALA A 97 -22.15 8.86 10.18
C ALA A 97 -20.71 8.89 10.70
N LYS A 98 -19.72 8.75 9.80
CA LYS A 98 -18.30 8.82 10.17
C LYS A 98 -17.92 10.18 10.74
N LYS A 99 -18.34 11.28 10.10
CA LYS A 99 -18.11 12.64 10.59
C LYS A 99 -18.78 12.90 11.94
N TYR A 100 -20.02 12.43 12.10
CA TYR A 100 -20.75 12.57 13.36
C TYR A 100 -20.04 11.83 14.50
N PHE A 101 -19.62 10.58 14.28
CA PHE A 101 -18.85 9.82 15.28
C PHE A 101 -17.56 10.53 15.66
N LEU A 102 -16.77 10.97 14.68
CA LEU A 102 -15.51 11.68 14.95
C LEU A 102 -15.73 12.97 15.74
N ALA A 103 -16.84 13.69 15.51
CA ALA A 103 -17.16 14.92 16.23
C ALA A 103 -17.76 14.72 17.64
N ASN A 104 -18.31 13.53 17.94
CA ASN A 104 -19.10 13.30 19.16
C ASN A 104 -18.63 12.10 20.00
N ASN A 105 -17.48 11.49 19.68
CA ASN A 105 -16.97 10.38 20.47
C ASN A 105 -16.25 10.89 21.73
N ASP A 106 -16.46 10.20 22.85
CA ASP A 106 -15.86 10.45 24.16
C ASP A 106 -14.49 9.79 24.34
N ARG A 107 -14.01 9.10 23.30
CA ARG A 107 -12.77 8.31 23.31
C ARG A 107 -11.58 9.05 22.68
N ASN A 108 -11.74 10.34 22.34
CA ASN A 108 -10.75 11.15 21.63
C ASN A 108 -10.17 10.45 20.39
N ILE A 109 -11.04 9.75 19.65
CA ILE A 109 -10.69 9.11 18.39
C ILE A 109 -10.78 10.17 17.29
N ASP A 110 -9.65 10.47 16.67
CA ASP A 110 -9.50 11.36 15.52
C ASP A 110 -9.35 10.58 14.20
N ALA A 111 -9.39 11.34 13.10
CA ALA A 111 -9.46 10.81 11.72
C ALA A 111 -8.08 10.56 11.12
#